data_AF-A0A2V6GME4-F1
#
_entry.id   AF-A0A2V6GME4-F1
#
_cell.length_a   1.000
_cell.length_b   1.000
_cell.length_c   1.000
_cell.angle_alpha   90.00
_cell.angle_beta   90.00
_cell.angle_gamma   90.00
#
_symmetry.space_group_name_H-M   'P 1'
#
loop_
_entity.id
_entity.type
_entity.pdbx_description
1 polymer ?
#
loop_
_entity_poly.entity_id
_entity_poly.type
_entity_poly.pdbx_seq_one_letter_code
_entity_poly.pdbx_strand_id
1 'polypeptide(L)'
;EQRVMIIVLAVVVAPISEEFIFRFFIYGVARRYFGIAVGLVINALLFAAAHTHLPSVAPLFVLGSCFTLAYEWSGSILVSMAMHSLFNSIQLILLAFPELVQQ
;
A
#
# COMPACT_ATOMS: atom_id res chain seq x y z
N GLU A 1 1.36 -25.71 5.39
CA GLU A 1 2.56 -24.88 5.61
C GLU A 1 2.69 -23.72 4.63
N GLN A 2 2.72 -23.97 3.31
CA GLN A 2 2.87 -22.91 2.29
C GLN A 2 1.83 -21.78 2.39
N ARG A 3 0.56 -22.09 2.68
CA ARG A 3 -0.52 -21.08 2.82
C ARG A 3 -0.27 -20.09 3.96
N VAL A 4 0.18 -20.59 5.11
CA VAL A 4 0.49 -19.75 6.29
C VAL A 4 1.63 -18.80 5.96
N MET A 5 2.67 -19.31 5.28
CA MET A 5 3.79 -18.49 4.83
C MET A 5 3.35 -17.37 3.88
N ILE A 6 2.51 -17.67 2.88
CA ILE A 6 1.98 -16.66 1.94
C ILE A 6 1.19 -15.59 2.68
N ILE A 7 0.34 -15.99 3.64
CA ILE A 7 -0.46 -15.04 4.44
C ILE A 7 0.47 -14.12 5.25
N VAL A 8 1.47 -14.67 5.94
CA VAL A 8 2.42 -13.85 6.71
C VAL A 8 3.20 -12.90 5.80
N LEU A 9 3.66 -13.38 4.64
CA LEU A 9 4.37 -12.55 3.67
C LEU A 9 3.49 -11.41 3.17
N ALA A 10 2.25 -11.70 2.77
CA ALA A 10 1.35 -10.71 2.17
C ALA A 10 0.74 -9.72 3.19
N VAL A 11 0.51 -10.14 4.43
CA VAL A 11 -0.18 -9.31 5.45
C VAL A 11 0.79 -8.58 6.37
N VAL A 12 2.00 -9.12 6.58
CA VAL A 12 2.96 -8.54 7.52
C VAL A 12 4.21 -8.07 6.80
N VAL A 13 4.92 -8.98 6.13
CA VAL A 13 6.26 -8.67 5.60
C VAL A 13 6.20 -7.66 4.45
N ALA A 14 5.28 -7.85 3.50
CA ALA A 14 5.09 -6.95 2.37
C ALA A 14 4.65 -5.55 2.83
N PRO A 15 3.58 -5.37 3.63
CA PRO A 15 3.20 -4.05 4.14
C PRO A 15 4.31 -3.35 4.90
N ILE A 16 5.04 -4.04 5.79
CA ILE A 16 6.16 -3.41 6.50
C ILE A 16 7.22 -2.93 5.51
N SER A 17 7.67 -3.80 4.61
CA SER A 17 8.76 -3.50 3.68
C SER A 17 8.37 -2.38 2.71
N GLU A 18 7.19 -2.46 2.13
CA GLU A 18 6.69 -1.48 1.18
C GLU A 18 6.44 -0.12 1.84
N GLU A 19 5.84 -0.07 3.02
CA GLU A 19 5.61 1.20 3.72
C GLU A 19 6.92 1.88 4.11
N PHE A 20 7.95 1.13 4.51
CA PHE A 20 9.29 1.71 4.73
C PHE A 20 9.89 2.32 3.47
N ILE A 21 9.79 1.62 2.33
CA ILE A 21 10.36 2.11 1.06
C ILE A 21 9.57 3.31 0.54
N PHE A 22 8.25 3.19 0.42
CA PHE A 22 7.41 4.20 -0.21
C PHE A 22 7.12 5.37 0.73
N ARG A 23 6.73 5.15 1.99
CA ARG A 23 6.21 6.23 2.85
C ARG A 23 7.34 6.90 3.63
N PHE A 24 8.22 6.11 4.25
CA PHE A 24 9.34 6.69 4.99
C PHE A 24 10.42 7.25 4.06
N PHE A 25 10.87 6.48 3.07
CA PHE A 25 12.00 6.90 2.23
C PHE A 25 11.57 7.74 1.01
N ILE A 26 10.85 7.17 0.05
CA ILE A 26 10.53 7.85 -1.23
C ILE A 26 9.70 9.11 -0.98
N TYR A 27 8.56 8.98 -0.29
CA TYR A 27 7.70 10.12 0.04
C TYR A 27 8.41 11.09 0.99
N GLY A 28 9.14 10.61 2.00
CA GLY A 28 9.91 11.44 2.93
C GLY A 28 10.97 12.32 2.24
N VAL A 29 11.64 11.79 1.22
CA VAL A 29 12.57 12.56 0.38
C VAL A 29 11.80 13.50 -0.55
N ALA A 30 10.80 13.00 -1.27
CA ALA A 30 10.06 13.79 -2.25
C ALA A 30 9.31 14.97 -1.60
N ARG A 31 8.69 14.78 -0.44
CA ARG A 31 8.02 15.86 0.31
C ARG A 31 9.00 16.95 0.74
N ARG A 32 10.24 16.57 1.10
CA ARG A 32 11.26 17.51 1.57
C ARG A 32 11.75 18.44 0.46
N TYR A 33 11.89 17.92 -0.76
CA TYR A 33 12.44 18.68 -1.88
C TYR A 33 11.37 19.32 -2.79
N PHE A 34 10.20 18.69 -2.92
CA PHE A 34 9.17 19.09 -3.89
C PHE A 34 7.82 19.44 -3.24
N GLY A 35 7.69 19.30 -1.92
CA GLY A 35 6.45 19.55 -1.19
C GLY A 35 5.47 18.37 -1.20
N ILE A 36 4.42 18.49 -0.39
CA ILE A 36 3.46 17.41 -0.10
C ILE A 36 2.73 16.94 -1.37
N ALA A 37 2.20 17.86 -2.17
CA ALA A 37 1.39 17.51 -3.34
C ALA A 37 2.18 16.71 -4.39
N VAL A 38 3.37 17.20 -4.74
CA VAL A 38 4.25 16.52 -5.71
C VAL A 38 4.77 15.20 -5.13
N GLY A 39 5.18 15.20 -3.86
CA GLY A 39 5.62 13.99 -3.17
C GLY A 39 4.57 12.90 -3.15
N LEU A 40 3.30 13.25 -2.89
CA LEU A 40 2.17 12.32 -2.91
C LEU A 40 1.98 11.70 -4.29
N VAL A 41 1.89 12.52 -5.34
CA VAL A 41 1.66 12.03 -6.71
C VAL A 41 2.80 11.12 -7.16
N ILE A 42 4.06 11.53 -6.94
CA ILE A 42 5.23 10.72 -7.29
C ILE A 42 5.21 9.39 -6.52
N ASN A 43 4.99 9.43 -5.21
CA ASN A 43 4.99 8.23 -4.39
C ASN A 43 3.89 7.25 -4.81
N ALA A 44 2.66 7.74 -5.01
CA ALA A 44 1.53 6.90 -5.41
C ALA A 44 1.70 6.31 -6.82
N LEU A 45 2.28 7.06 -7.77
CA LEU A 45 2.59 6.55 -9.10
C LEU A 45 3.67 5.45 -9.06
N LEU A 46 4.75 5.67 -8.29
CA LEU A 46 5.81 4.67 -8.15
C LEU A 46 5.29 3.40 -7.46
N PHE A 47 4.43 3.55 -6.44
CA PHE A 47 3.76 2.43 -5.79
C PHE A 47 2.93 1.62 -6.78
N ALA A 48 2.07 2.27 -7.57
CA ALA A 48 1.27 1.60 -8.58
C ALA A 48 2.11 0.93 -9.68
N ALA A 49 3.18 1.59 -10.14
CA ALA A 49 4.07 1.06 -11.17
C ALA A 49 4.86 -0.18 -10.72
N ALA A 50 5.23 -0.26 -9.42
CA ALA A 50 5.96 -1.40 -8.87
C ALA A 50 5.19 -2.73 -8.93
N HIS A 51 3.86 -2.68 -9.09
CA HIS A 51 3.00 -3.87 -9.14
C HIS A 51 2.90 -4.49 -10.55
N THR A 52 3.45 -3.85 -11.58
CA THR A 52 3.60 -4.40 -12.95
C THR A 52 2.31 -4.97 -13.58
N HIS A 53 1.14 -4.51 -13.13
CA HIS A 53 -0.16 -4.98 -13.61
C HIS A 53 -1.01 -3.78 -14.03
N LEU A 54 -1.14 -3.60 -15.35
CA LEU A 54 -1.73 -2.40 -15.94
C LEU A 54 -3.18 -2.14 -15.47
N PRO A 55 -4.08 -3.14 -15.39
CA PRO A 55 -5.45 -2.91 -14.91
C PRO A 55 -5.53 -2.43 -13.46
N SER A 56 -4.53 -2.71 -12.62
CA SER A 56 -4.52 -2.28 -11.22
C SER A 56 -3.82 -0.95 -10.99
N VAL A 57 -3.24 -0.31 -12.02
CA VAL A 57 -2.51 0.96 -11.84
C VAL A 57 -3.41 2.05 -11.25
N ALA A 58 -4.61 2.25 -11.81
CA ALA A 58 -5.54 3.26 -11.31
C ALA A 58 -5.99 3.02 -9.85
N PRO A 59 -6.49 1.82 -9.47
CA PRO A 59 -6.87 1.58 -8.07
C PRO A 59 -5.67 1.61 -7.11
N LEU A 60 -4.49 1.15 -7.52
CA LEU A 60 -3.28 1.21 -6.69
C LEU A 60 -2.76 2.64 -6.52
N PHE A 61 -2.93 3.50 -7.52
CA PHE A 61 -2.60 4.92 -7.38
C PHE A 61 -3.50 5.59 -6.32
N VAL A 62 -4.81 5.29 -6.35
CA VAL A 62 -5.75 5.79 -5.35
C VAL A 62 -5.40 5.25 -3.96
N LEU A 63 -5.20 3.94 -3.82
CA LEU A 63 -4.83 3.31 -2.55
C LEU A 63 -3.50 3.87 -2.01
N GLY A 64 -2.51 3.99 -2.89
CA GLY A 64 -1.20 4.54 -2.57
C GLY A 64 -1.28 5.99 -2.09
N SER A 65 -2.16 6.79 -2.69
CA SER A 65 -2.49 8.15 -2.26
C SER A 65 -3.14 8.17 -0.89
N CYS A 66 -4.10 7.29 -0.61
CA CYS A 66 -4.75 7.17 0.69
C CYS A 66 -3.74 6.83 1.80
N PHE A 67 -2.85 5.87 1.57
CA PHE A 67 -1.79 5.50 2.52
C PHE A 67 -0.84 6.68 2.78
N THR A 68 -0.47 7.40 1.71
CA THR A 68 0.41 8.58 1.83
C THR A 68 -0.25 9.71 2.62
N LEU A 69 -1.53 9.99 2.38
CA LEU A 69 -2.30 10.99 3.13
C LEU A 69 -2.47 10.59 4.61
N ALA A 70 -2.77 9.31 4.87
CA ALA A 70 -2.87 8.80 6.23
C ALA A 70 -1.55 8.93 6.99
N TYR A 71 -0.43 8.62 6.34
CA TYR A 71 0.90 8.84 6.92
C TYR A 71 1.19 10.32 7.16
N GLU A 72 0.89 11.21 6.21
CA GLU A 72 1.13 12.65 6.35
C GLU A 72 0.32 13.26 7.49
N TRP A 73 -0.96 12.88 7.60
CA TRP A 73 -1.85 13.43 8.63
C TRP A 73 -1.59 12.85 10.01
N SER A 74 -1.29 11.56 10.11
CA SER A 74 -1.02 10.91 11.40
C SER A 74 0.40 11.12 11.91
N GLY A 75 1.35 11.43 11.03
CA GLY A 75 2.78 11.42 11.33
C GLY A 75 3.35 10.04 11.70
N SER A 76 2.57 8.96 11.55
CA SER A 76 2.93 7.63 12.01
C SER A 76 2.88 6.62 10.87
N ILE A 77 4.01 5.97 10.61
CA ILE A 77 4.10 4.91 9.59
C ILE A 77 3.25 3.69 9.96
N LEU A 78 3.00 3.48 11.26
CA LEU A 78 2.20 2.37 11.76
C LEU A 78 0.73 2.47 11.31
N VAL A 79 0.20 3.69 11.14
CA VAL A 79 -1.16 3.89 10.62
C VAL A 79 -1.25 3.40 9.18
N SER A 80 -0.29 3.80 8.36
CA SER A 80 -0.22 3.36 6.95
C SER A 80 0.01 1.84 6.84
N MET A 81 0.91 1.28 7.66
CA MET A 81 1.15 -0.17 7.74
C MET A 81 -0.12 -0.94 8.13
N ALA A 82 -0.86 -0.48 9.15
CA ALA A 82 -2.10 -1.13 9.57
C ALA A 82 -3.16 -1.09 8.47
N MET A 83 -3.32 0.06 7.79
CA MET A 83 -4.23 0.20 6.66
C MET A 83 -3.87 -0.75 5.50
N HIS A 84 -2.57 -0.85 5.18
CA HIS A 84 -2.08 -1.72 4.12
C HIS A 84 -2.25 -3.21 4.49
N SER A 85 -1.86 -3.62 5.69
CA SER A 85 -2.09 -4.97 6.20
C SER A 85 -3.57 -5.35 6.21
N LEU A 86 -4.46 -4.41 6.60
CA LEU A 86 -5.90 -4.63 6.58
C LEU A 86 -6.41 -4.82 5.14
N PHE A 87 -6.00 -3.97 4.20
CA PHE A 87 -6.36 -4.10 2.79
C PHE A 87 -5.93 -5.47 2.23
N ASN A 88 -4.67 -5.87 2.46
CA ASN A 88 -4.17 -7.16 2.00
C ASN A 88 -4.92 -8.33 2.63
N SER A 89 -5.27 -8.22 3.92
CA SER A 89 -6.07 -9.24 4.61
C SER A 89 -7.46 -9.39 3.98
N ILE A 90 -8.15 -8.28 3.70
CA ILE A 90 -9.45 -8.28 3.03
C ILE A 90 -9.34 -8.91 1.64
N GLN A 91 -8.34 -8.51 0.85
CA GLN A 91 -8.13 -9.05 -0.49
C GLN A 91 -7.86 -10.57 -0.48
N LEU A 92 -7.08 -11.06 0.50
CA LEU A 92 -6.85 -12.50 0.65
C LEU A 92 -8.12 -13.25 1.05
N ILE A 93 -8.97 -12.67 1.92
CA ILE A 93 -10.25 -13.27 2.29
C ILE A 93 -11.17 -13.34 1.07
N LEU A 94 -11.29 -12.26 0.30
CA LEU A 94 -12.10 -12.23 -0.92
C LEU A 94 -11.60 -13.23 -1.96
N LEU A 95 -10.27 -13.38 -2.09
CA LEU A 95 -9.67 -14.38 -2.97
C LEU A 95 -9.94 -15.81 -2.49
N ALA A 96 -9.96 -16.05 -1.18
CA ALA A 96 -10.25 -17.35 -0.59
C ALA A 96 -11.75 -17.73 -0.66
N PHE A 97 -12.64 -16.73 -0.68
CA PHE A 97 -14.09 -16.89 -0.69
C PHE A 97 -14.74 -16.02 -1.79
N PRO A 98 -14.55 -16.36 -3.08
CA PRO A 98 -15.03 -15.54 -4.20
C PRO A 98 -16.57 -15.40 -4.24
N GLU A 99 -17.29 -16.34 -3.63
CA GLU A 99 -18.75 -16.33 -3.47
C GLU A 99 -19.28 -15.03 -2.82
N LEU A 100 -18.46 -14.38 -1.97
CA LEU A 100 -18.84 -13.14 -1.27
C LEU A 100 -18.92 -11.92 -2.20
N VAL A 101 -18.33 -12.00 -3.39
CA VAL A 101 -18.27 -10.89 -4.36
C VAL A 101 -19.28 -11.06 -5.50
N GLN A 102 -19.68 -12.30 -5.79
CA GLN A 102 -20.54 -12.63 -6.94
C GLN A 102 -22.05 -12.75 -6.61
N GLN A 103 -22.50 -12.17 -5.49
CA GLN A 103 -23.93 -12.08 -5.17
C GLN A 103 -24.63 -10.94 -5.92
#